data_AF-A0A2S4UHJ2-F1
#
_entry.id   AF-A0A2S4UHJ2-F1
#
_cell.length_a   1.000
_cell.length_b   1.000
_cell.length_c   1.000
_cell.angle_alpha   90.00
_cell.angle_beta   90.00
_cell.angle_gamma   90.00
#
_symmetry.space_group_name_H-M   'P 1'
#
loop_
_entity.id
_entity.type
_entity.pdbx_description
1 polymer ?
#
loop_
_entity_poly.entity_id
_entity_poly.type
_entity_poly.pdbx_seq_one_letter_code
_entity_poly.pdbx_strand_id
1 'polypeptide(L)'
;MTSDAFRSGGEGDPKAVPTLTGENYMIWQTRMKWHLIGEDLWGVCDKDQGETPSGAIKTKMAQAAFCIGSKITDQIYMHIFFSCDCTPHKLWGKLRETYASPTPSNVLRVYSMLEQTRFEGSIPKFIADIGHCLAHIKFIGLEVKDVNICYKILNKIIHKRPSLSIMFFGDSATMSDPYVLIEKIRPLEILEIGNKRYWSELDDEETPHTPFKASKKT
;
A
#
# COMPACT_ATOMS: atom_id res chain seq x y z
N MET A 1 -1.54 28.17 37.48
CA MET A 1 -2.30 26.97 37.09
C MET A 1 -1.74 26.49 35.76
N THR A 2 -0.76 25.61 35.85
CA THR A 2 -0.04 24.97 34.75
C THR A 2 -0.87 23.82 34.21
N SER A 3 -1.34 23.94 32.98
CA SER A 3 -1.86 22.82 32.19
C SER A 3 -0.78 22.47 31.17
N ASP A 4 0.24 21.75 31.64
CA ASP A 4 1.29 21.23 30.79
C ASP A 4 0.77 20.07 29.96
N ALA A 5 0.84 20.28 28.64
CA ALA A 5 1.12 19.32 27.59
C ALA A 5 0.81 17.85 27.91
N PHE A 6 -0.32 17.40 27.37
CA PHE A 6 -0.52 16.02 26.98
C PHE A 6 0.70 15.60 26.14
N ARG A 7 1.59 14.82 26.75
CA ARG A 7 2.86 14.36 26.20
C ARG A 7 2.65 13.76 24.81
N SER A 8 3.09 14.51 23.80
CA SER A 8 3.59 13.99 22.54
C SER A 8 4.68 12.97 22.87
N GLY A 9 4.34 11.69 22.78
CA GLY A 9 5.23 10.58 23.03
C GLY A 9 5.00 9.50 21.99
N GLY A 10 5.67 9.64 20.84
CA GLY A 10 5.75 8.55 19.86
C GLY A 10 5.80 8.94 18.38
N GLU A 11 5.66 10.22 18.03
CA GLU A 11 5.78 10.65 16.64
C GLU A 11 7.27 10.85 16.30
N GLY A 12 7.97 9.76 15.95
CA GLY A 12 9.34 9.84 15.46
C GLY A 12 10.29 8.71 15.86
N ASP A 13 9.92 7.82 16.79
CA ASP A 13 10.75 6.64 17.08
C ASP A 13 10.44 5.51 16.07
N PRO A 14 11.39 5.10 15.22
CA PRO A 14 11.19 3.99 14.29
C PRO A 14 10.91 2.65 14.99
N LYS A 15 11.23 2.53 16.29
CA LYS A 15 10.93 1.37 17.13
C LYS A 15 9.54 1.40 17.74
N ALA A 16 8.88 2.57 17.77
CA ALA A 16 7.55 2.68 18.35
C ALA A 16 6.49 2.09 17.41
N VAL A 17 5.51 1.42 18.03
CA VAL A 17 4.29 1.03 17.32
C VAL A 17 3.50 2.30 17.00
N PRO A 18 3.23 2.60 15.71
CA PRO A 18 2.47 3.77 15.33
C PRO A 18 1.01 3.64 15.79
N THR A 19 0.27 4.73 15.80
CA THR A 19 -1.19 4.69 15.96
C THR A 19 -1.83 4.19 14.66
N LEU A 20 -2.77 3.24 14.75
CA LEU A 20 -3.52 2.75 13.61
C LEU A 20 -4.49 3.82 13.11
N THR A 21 -4.35 4.23 11.86
CA THR A 21 -5.24 5.20 11.18
C THR A 21 -6.16 4.54 10.15
N GLY A 22 -6.00 3.23 9.91
CA GLY A 22 -6.73 2.45 8.90
C GLY A 22 -5.93 2.28 7.60
N GLU A 23 -5.21 3.31 7.16
CA GLU A 23 -4.37 3.23 5.95
C GLU A 23 -3.05 2.49 6.21
N ASN A 24 -2.51 2.64 7.42
CA ASN A 24 -1.23 2.08 7.82
C ASN A 24 -1.32 0.66 8.42
N TYR A 25 -2.46 -0.04 8.28
CA TYR A 25 -2.71 -1.32 8.95
C TYR A 25 -1.63 -2.37 8.67
N MET A 26 -1.15 -2.49 7.43
CA MET A 26 -0.09 -3.45 7.06
C MET A 26 1.19 -3.26 7.89
N ILE A 27 1.63 -2.01 8.05
CA ILE A 27 2.83 -1.66 8.85
C ILE A 27 2.50 -1.82 10.34
N TRP A 28 1.35 -1.31 10.76
CA TRP A 28 0.88 -1.34 12.14
C TRP A 28 0.80 -2.77 12.68
N GLN A 29 0.17 -3.70 11.95
CA GLN A 29 -0.01 -5.08 12.42
C GLN A 29 1.33 -5.77 12.64
N THR A 30 2.32 -5.48 11.79
CA THR A 30 3.64 -6.09 11.86
C THR A 30 4.38 -5.59 13.10
N ARG A 31 4.37 -4.27 13.32
CA ARG A 31 5.02 -3.65 14.50
C ARG A 31 4.31 -4.04 15.80
N MET A 32 2.98 -4.00 15.81
CA MET A 32 2.19 -4.38 16.99
C MET A 32 2.39 -5.86 17.34
N LYS A 33 2.41 -6.76 16.34
CA LYS A 33 2.71 -8.17 16.57
C LYS A 33 4.08 -8.36 17.23
N TRP A 34 5.12 -7.73 16.69
CA TRP A 34 6.47 -7.84 17.28
C TRP A 34 6.57 -7.24 18.68
N HIS A 35 5.86 -6.13 18.95
CA HIS A 35 5.76 -5.57 20.29
C HIS A 35 5.10 -6.56 21.26
N LEU A 36 3.95 -7.15 20.88
CA LEU A 36 3.27 -8.16 21.70
C LEU A 36 4.10 -9.44 21.90
N ILE A 37 4.95 -9.82 20.94
CA ILE A 37 5.90 -10.93 21.10
C ILE A 37 6.95 -10.57 22.15
N GLY A 38 7.52 -9.35 22.09
CA GLY A 38 8.53 -8.89 23.05
C GLY A 38 8.02 -8.85 24.49
N GLU A 39 6.73 -8.55 24.68
CA GLU A 39 6.06 -8.51 25.98
C GLU A 39 5.46 -9.86 26.43
N ASP A 40 5.67 -10.95 25.67
CA ASP A 40 5.07 -12.28 25.94
C ASP A 40 3.52 -12.27 26.02
N LEU A 41 2.91 -11.43 25.18
CA LEU A 41 1.46 -11.22 25.06
C LEU A 41 0.87 -11.80 23.77
N TRP A 42 1.67 -12.11 22.76
CA TRP A 42 1.17 -12.56 21.45
C TRP A 42 0.29 -13.83 21.53
N GLY A 43 0.61 -14.75 22.44
CA GLY A 43 -0.11 -16.03 22.57
C GLY A 43 -1.62 -15.88 22.80
N VAL A 44 -2.05 -14.84 23.53
CA VAL A 44 -3.48 -14.58 23.80
C VAL A 44 -4.20 -13.85 22.66
N CYS A 45 -3.45 -13.30 21.69
CA CYS A 45 -3.99 -12.75 20.45
C CYS A 45 -4.07 -13.81 19.34
N ASP A 46 -3.08 -14.70 19.27
CA ASP A 46 -2.98 -15.73 18.24
C ASP A 46 -3.99 -16.86 18.44
N LYS A 47 -4.23 -17.24 19.71
CA LYS A 47 -5.10 -18.36 20.07
C LYS A 47 -6.22 -17.91 21.00
N ASP A 48 -7.41 -18.44 20.75
CA ASP A 48 -8.49 -18.36 21.71
C ASP A 48 -8.08 -19.08 23.01
N GLN A 49 -8.33 -18.43 24.14
CA GLN A 49 -8.02 -18.95 25.46
C GLN A 49 -9.21 -19.71 26.08
N GLY A 50 -10.34 -19.78 25.36
CA GLY A 50 -11.56 -20.43 25.81
C GLY A 50 -12.29 -19.64 26.89
N GLU A 51 -13.32 -20.27 27.47
CA GLU A 51 -14.26 -19.60 28.38
C GLU A 51 -13.71 -19.40 29.80
N THR A 52 -12.75 -20.23 30.24
CA THR A 52 -12.22 -20.23 31.62
C THR A 52 -10.69 -20.15 31.68
N PRO A 53 -10.08 -19.05 31.18
CA PRO A 53 -8.65 -18.85 31.29
C PRO A 53 -8.18 -18.73 32.76
N SER A 54 -6.96 -19.17 33.03
CA SER A 54 -6.34 -19.02 34.35
C SER A 54 -6.12 -17.54 34.71
N GLY A 55 -5.93 -17.23 35.99
CA GLY A 55 -5.71 -15.84 36.44
C GLY A 55 -4.54 -15.15 35.72
N ALA A 56 -3.41 -15.85 35.54
CA ALA A 56 -2.26 -15.34 34.81
C ALA A 56 -2.58 -15.03 33.33
N ILE A 57 -3.38 -15.89 32.68
CA ILE A 57 -3.80 -15.67 31.29
C ILE A 57 -4.77 -14.48 31.20
N LYS A 58 -5.69 -14.32 32.16
CA LYS A 58 -6.57 -13.13 32.22
C LYS A 58 -5.77 -11.83 32.32
N THR A 59 -4.70 -11.81 33.12
CA THR A 59 -3.80 -10.64 33.21
C THR A 59 -3.14 -10.35 31.87
N LYS A 60 -2.60 -11.36 31.19
CA LYS A 60 -2.04 -11.21 29.84
C LYS A 60 -3.07 -10.75 28.82
N MET A 61 -4.31 -11.25 28.91
CA MET A 61 -5.40 -10.82 28.04
C MET A 61 -5.72 -9.34 28.21
N ALA A 62 -5.85 -8.86 29.46
CA ALA A 62 -6.10 -7.45 29.73
C ALA A 62 -4.95 -6.56 29.25
N GLN A 63 -3.70 -6.97 29.47
CA GLN A 63 -2.51 -6.26 29.00
C GLN A 63 -2.46 -6.18 27.47
N ALA A 64 -2.69 -7.30 26.77
CA ALA A 64 -2.71 -7.33 25.32
C ALA A 64 -3.82 -6.44 24.73
N ALA A 65 -5.04 -6.50 25.28
CA ALA A 65 -6.14 -5.64 24.87
C ALA A 65 -5.82 -4.16 25.08
N PHE A 66 -5.18 -3.81 26.20
CA PHE A 66 -4.73 -2.45 26.48
C PHE A 66 -3.64 -1.99 25.49
N CYS A 67 -2.62 -2.81 25.24
CA CYS A 67 -1.56 -2.50 24.26
C CYS A 67 -2.16 -2.22 22.87
N ILE A 68 -3.11 -3.05 22.42
CA ILE A 68 -3.83 -2.84 21.16
C ILE A 68 -4.65 -1.54 21.22
N GLY A 69 -5.50 -1.39 22.23
CA GLY A 69 -6.40 -0.24 22.38
C GLY A 69 -5.68 1.10 22.49
N SER A 70 -4.48 1.13 23.09
CA SER A 70 -3.67 2.34 23.24
C SER A 70 -3.01 2.84 21.94
N LYS A 71 -3.01 2.01 20.89
CA LYS A 71 -2.35 2.29 19.60
C LYS A 71 -3.33 2.26 18.43
N ILE A 72 -4.61 2.55 18.69
CA ILE A 72 -5.63 2.76 17.67
C ILE A 72 -6.31 4.11 17.90
N THR A 73 -6.88 4.70 16.84
CA THR A 73 -7.68 5.92 16.99
C THR A 73 -9.02 5.63 17.65
N ASP A 74 -9.59 6.66 18.29
CA ASP A 74 -10.92 6.57 18.92
C ASP A 74 -12.01 6.11 17.94
N GLN A 75 -11.93 6.54 16.67
CA GLN A 75 -12.87 6.11 15.63
C GLN A 75 -12.83 4.59 15.42
N ILE A 76 -11.63 4.01 15.32
CA ILE A 76 -11.46 2.56 15.15
C ILE A 76 -11.83 1.83 16.44
N TYR A 77 -11.47 2.38 17.59
CA TYR A 77 -11.84 1.87 18.90
C TYR A 77 -13.36 1.74 19.02
N MET A 78 -14.10 2.81 18.75
CA MET A 78 -15.57 2.80 18.84
C MET A 78 -16.20 1.83 17.84
N HIS A 79 -15.63 1.67 16.64
CA HIS A 79 -16.17 0.72 15.66
C HIS A 79 -15.92 -0.74 16.04
N ILE A 80 -14.70 -1.06 16.51
CA ILE A 80 -14.23 -2.44 16.71
C ILE A 80 -14.45 -2.94 18.13
N PHE A 81 -14.11 -2.13 19.15
CA PHE A 81 -14.12 -2.54 20.55
C PHE A 81 -15.52 -2.47 21.17
N PHE A 82 -16.36 -1.51 20.75
CA PHE A 82 -17.73 -1.42 21.27
C PHE A 82 -18.59 -2.64 20.91
N SER A 83 -18.26 -3.32 19.82
CA SER A 83 -19.07 -4.37 19.21
C SER A 83 -18.51 -5.78 19.40
N CYS A 84 -17.51 -5.98 20.28
CA CYS A 84 -16.81 -7.25 20.43
C CYS A 84 -16.70 -7.65 21.90
N ASP A 85 -17.02 -8.92 22.23
CA ASP A 85 -16.63 -9.46 23.53
C ASP A 85 -15.11 -9.38 23.67
N CYS A 86 -14.65 -8.64 24.69
CA CYS A 86 -13.32 -8.05 24.83
C CYS A 86 -12.14 -9.05 25.00
N THR A 87 -12.02 -10.07 24.15
CA THR A 87 -10.83 -10.92 24.10
C THR A 87 -9.83 -10.38 23.08
N PRO A 88 -8.52 -10.34 23.38
CA PRO A 88 -7.51 -9.91 22.42
C PRO A 88 -7.53 -10.71 21.12
N HIS A 89 -7.86 -12.00 21.19
CA HIS A 89 -8.02 -12.85 20.02
C HIS A 89 -9.13 -12.35 19.08
N LYS A 90 -10.33 -12.10 19.61
CA LYS A 90 -11.45 -11.56 18.80
C LYS A 90 -11.13 -10.16 18.27
N LEU A 91 -10.53 -9.29 19.09
CA LEU A 91 -10.09 -7.96 18.67
C LEU A 91 -9.11 -8.02 17.49
N TRP A 92 -8.06 -8.84 17.62
CA TRP A 92 -7.05 -9.01 16.59
C TRP A 92 -7.65 -9.60 15.31
N GLY A 93 -8.52 -10.60 15.47
CA GLY A 93 -9.27 -11.21 14.37
C GLY A 93 -10.11 -10.19 13.62
N LYS A 94 -10.87 -9.34 14.33
CA LYS A 94 -11.74 -8.31 13.73
C LYS A 94 -10.94 -7.23 13.01
N LEU A 95 -9.82 -6.79 13.59
CA LEU A 95 -8.89 -5.86 12.94
C LEU A 95 -8.37 -6.45 11.61
N ARG A 96 -7.95 -7.71 11.63
CA ARG A 96 -7.47 -8.41 10.42
C ARG A 96 -8.58 -8.54 9.39
N GLU A 97 -9.79 -8.92 9.80
CA GLU A 97 -10.94 -9.01 8.91
C GLU A 97 -11.30 -7.65 8.28
N THR A 98 -11.23 -6.58 9.07
CA THR A 98 -11.57 -5.23 8.59
C THR A 98 -10.57 -4.72 7.57
N TYR A 99 -9.26 -4.95 7.77
CA TYR A 99 -8.22 -4.27 7.00
C TYR A 99 -7.32 -5.16 6.12
N ALA A 100 -7.30 -6.47 6.35
CA ALA A 100 -6.46 -7.44 5.63
C ALA A 100 -7.26 -8.56 4.93
N SER A 101 -8.57 -8.40 4.80
CA SER A 101 -9.41 -9.28 3.99
C SER A 101 -9.81 -8.61 2.66
N PRO A 102 -10.15 -9.39 1.62
CA PRO A 102 -10.57 -8.87 0.33
C PRO A 102 -12.03 -8.39 0.35
N THR A 103 -12.39 -7.54 1.32
CA THR A 103 -13.69 -6.87 1.38
C THR A 103 -13.80 -5.84 0.26
N PRO A 104 -15.01 -5.51 -0.25
CA PRO A 104 -15.18 -4.53 -1.33
C PRO A 104 -14.48 -3.19 -1.05
N SER A 105 -14.52 -2.71 0.20
CA SER A 105 -13.84 -1.48 0.62
C SER A 105 -12.32 -1.58 0.53
N ASN A 106 -11.74 -2.70 0.96
CA ASN A 106 -10.28 -2.91 0.87
C ASN A 106 -9.82 -3.07 -0.57
N VAL A 107 -10.58 -3.81 -1.38
CA VAL A 107 -10.34 -3.96 -2.82
C VAL A 107 -10.35 -2.58 -3.49
N LEU A 108 -11.41 -1.79 -3.27
CA LEU A 108 -11.50 -0.42 -3.81
C LEU A 108 -10.32 0.45 -3.37
N ARG A 109 -9.92 0.39 -2.10
CA ARG A 109 -8.79 1.16 -1.55
C ARG A 109 -7.48 0.83 -2.25
N VAL A 110 -7.12 -0.46 -2.38
CA VAL A 110 -5.83 -0.85 -2.98
C VAL A 110 -5.76 -0.56 -4.47
N TYR A 111 -6.86 -0.75 -5.21
CA TYR A 111 -6.91 -0.36 -6.62
C TYR A 111 -6.93 1.16 -6.80
N SER A 112 -7.63 1.91 -5.94
CA SER A 112 -7.58 3.37 -5.96
C SER A 112 -6.17 3.90 -5.73
N MET A 113 -5.41 3.28 -4.82
CA MET A 113 -4.00 3.62 -4.60
C MET A 113 -3.17 3.40 -5.88
N LEU A 114 -3.32 2.24 -6.54
CA LEU A 114 -2.66 1.97 -7.83
C LEU A 114 -3.06 2.98 -8.91
N GLU A 115 -4.34 3.36 -8.99
CA GLU A 115 -4.82 4.36 -9.95
C GLU A 115 -4.22 5.74 -9.70
N GLN A 116 -4.12 6.14 -8.43
CA GLN A 116 -3.57 7.44 -8.03
C GLN A 116 -2.05 7.52 -8.18
N THR A 117 -1.32 6.40 -8.16
CA THR A 117 0.11 6.39 -8.46
C THR A 117 0.38 6.92 -9.87
N ARG A 118 1.28 7.89 -9.99
CA ARG A 118 1.66 8.54 -11.24
C ARG A 118 3.16 8.42 -11.45
N PHE A 119 3.55 8.33 -12.72
CA PHE A 119 4.95 8.46 -13.10
C PHE A 119 5.32 9.95 -13.18
N GLU A 120 6.24 10.38 -12.32
CA GLU A 120 6.71 11.78 -12.22
C GLU A 120 8.17 11.93 -12.68
N GLY A 121 8.65 11.06 -13.58
CA GLY A 121 9.98 11.15 -14.20
C GLY A 121 11.09 10.35 -13.49
N SER A 122 10.90 9.96 -12.23
CA SER A 122 11.82 9.08 -11.50
C SER A 122 11.38 7.62 -11.57
N ILE A 123 12.11 6.79 -12.34
CA ILE A 123 11.88 5.35 -12.41
C ILE A 123 12.05 4.67 -11.05
N PRO A 124 13.12 4.93 -10.25
CA PRO A 124 13.27 4.31 -8.95
C PRO A 124 12.11 4.60 -7.98
N LYS A 125 11.66 5.87 -7.93
CA LYS A 125 10.52 6.27 -7.09
C LYS A 125 9.24 5.58 -7.56
N PHE A 126 8.98 5.57 -8.87
CA PHE A 126 7.82 4.91 -9.44
C PHE A 126 7.81 3.41 -9.15
N ILE A 127 8.95 2.73 -9.30
CA ILE A 127 9.08 1.31 -8.95
C ILE A 127 8.78 1.07 -7.48
N ALA A 128 9.28 1.91 -6.58
CA ALA A 128 9.00 1.81 -5.15
C ALA A 128 7.50 2.01 -4.85
N ASP A 129 6.87 3.01 -5.47
CA ASP A 129 5.45 3.31 -5.29
C ASP A 129 4.55 2.18 -5.82
N ILE A 130 4.87 1.62 -7.00
CA ILE A 130 4.18 0.44 -7.53
C ILE A 130 4.43 -0.77 -6.64
N GLY A 131 5.67 -1.02 -6.21
CA GLY A 131 6.00 -2.11 -5.30
C GLY A 131 5.20 -2.04 -3.99
N HIS A 132 5.02 -0.84 -3.44
CA HIS A 132 4.12 -0.60 -2.31
C HIS A 132 2.67 -0.97 -2.66
N CYS A 133 2.16 -0.59 -3.83
CA CYS A 133 0.82 -0.98 -4.27
C CYS A 133 0.63 -2.50 -4.37
N LEU A 134 1.56 -3.19 -5.04
CA LEU A 134 1.50 -4.65 -5.18
C LEU A 134 1.56 -5.36 -3.83
N ALA A 135 2.35 -4.84 -2.89
CA ALA A 135 2.41 -5.37 -1.54
C ALA A 135 1.06 -5.28 -0.82
N HIS A 136 0.33 -4.16 -0.96
CA HIS A 136 -1.01 -4.00 -0.38
C HIS A 136 -2.06 -4.91 -1.03
N ILE A 137 -2.00 -5.12 -2.36
CA ILE A 137 -2.88 -6.05 -3.07
C ILE A 137 -2.68 -7.48 -2.54
N LYS A 138 -1.42 -7.92 -2.46
CA LYS A 138 -1.06 -9.22 -1.90
C LYS A 138 -1.47 -9.34 -0.43
N PHE A 139 -1.30 -8.26 0.33
CA PHE A 139 -1.57 -8.22 1.76
C PHE A 139 -3.03 -8.51 2.10
N ILE A 140 -3.98 -8.02 1.29
CA ILE A 140 -5.40 -8.31 1.48
C ILE A 140 -5.85 -9.66 0.88
N GLY A 141 -4.90 -10.45 0.33
CA GLY A 141 -5.15 -11.77 -0.21
C GLY A 141 -5.58 -11.81 -1.68
N LEU A 142 -5.39 -10.74 -2.46
CA LEU A 142 -5.66 -10.76 -3.90
C LEU A 142 -4.46 -11.30 -4.69
N GLU A 143 -4.77 -11.93 -5.82
CA GLU A 143 -3.76 -12.34 -6.80
C GLU A 143 -3.15 -11.09 -7.45
N VAL A 144 -1.82 -11.03 -7.46
CA VAL A 144 -1.08 -9.90 -8.04
C VAL A 144 -0.77 -10.15 -9.52
N LYS A 145 -0.64 -11.42 -9.93
CA LYS A 145 -0.29 -11.80 -11.31
C LYS A 145 -1.50 -11.63 -12.22
N ASP A 146 -1.74 -10.38 -12.60
CA ASP A 146 -2.83 -9.97 -13.48
C ASP A 146 -2.28 -9.09 -14.60
N VAL A 147 -2.57 -9.47 -15.84
CA VAL A 147 -2.23 -8.72 -17.04
C VAL A 147 -2.82 -7.31 -17.02
N ASN A 148 -3.99 -7.11 -16.42
CA ASN A 148 -4.63 -5.81 -16.30
C ASN A 148 -3.84 -4.86 -15.39
N ILE A 149 -3.21 -5.39 -14.33
CA ILE A 149 -2.32 -4.62 -13.47
C ILE A 149 -1.08 -4.20 -14.27
N CYS A 150 -0.50 -5.10 -15.07
CA CYS A 150 0.62 -4.79 -15.96
C CYS A 150 0.27 -3.67 -16.95
N TYR A 151 -0.88 -3.76 -17.63
CA TYR A 151 -1.34 -2.71 -18.54
C TYR A 151 -1.52 -1.36 -17.86
N LYS A 152 -2.08 -1.32 -16.64
CA LYS A 152 -2.25 -0.09 -15.86
C LYS A 152 -0.91 0.54 -15.50
N ILE A 153 0.06 -0.26 -15.03
CA ILE A 153 1.42 0.21 -14.70
C ILE A 153 2.10 0.76 -15.95
N LEU A 154 2.06 -0.02 -17.04
CA LEU A 154 2.73 0.33 -18.28
C LEU A 154 2.15 1.62 -18.90
N ASN A 155 0.81 1.75 -18.94
CA ASN A 155 0.15 2.95 -19.47
C ASN A 155 0.57 4.22 -18.73
N LYS A 156 0.84 4.16 -17.42
CA LYS A 156 1.30 5.32 -16.64
C LYS A 156 2.68 5.82 -17.10
N ILE A 157 3.55 4.91 -17.52
CA ILE A 157 4.87 5.26 -18.08
C ILE A 157 4.73 5.74 -19.52
N ILE A 158 4.03 4.96 -20.37
CA ILE A 158 3.90 5.25 -21.80
C ILE A 158 3.22 6.62 -22.03
N HIS A 159 2.24 7.01 -21.23
CA HIS A 159 1.61 8.34 -21.35
C HIS A 159 2.60 9.50 -21.19
N LYS A 160 3.68 9.30 -20.43
CA LYS A 160 4.73 10.31 -20.23
C LYS A 160 5.94 10.07 -21.13
N ARG A 161 6.12 8.84 -21.62
CA ARG A 161 7.24 8.40 -22.45
C ARG A 161 6.75 7.41 -23.50
N PRO A 162 6.08 7.88 -24.57
CA PRO A 162 5.44 7.01 -25.56
C PRO A 162 6.41 6.06 -26.26
N SER A 163 7.66 6.50 -26.42
CA SER A 163 8.73 5.74 -27.06
C SER A 163 9.07 4.41 -26.37
N LEU A 164 8.82 4.31 -25.06
CA LEU A 164 9.03 3.08 -24.31
C LEU A 164 8.04 1.97 -24.68
N SER A 165 6.90 2.30 -25.31
CA SER A 165 5.90 1.31 -25.76
C SER A 165 6.52 0.22 -26.64
N ILE A 166 7.51 0.58 -27.46
CA ILE A 166 8.18 -0.31 -28.40
C ILE A 166 8.87 -1.48 -27.68
N MET A 167 9.40 -1.24 -26.48
CA MET A 167 10.14 -2.22 -25.68
C MET A 167 9.25 -3.34 -25.11
N PHE A 168 7.92 -3.16 -25.11
CA PHE A 168 6.96 -4.07 -24.49
C PHE A 168 6.04 -4.77 -25.50
N PHE A 169 6.06 -4.39 -26.79
CA PHE A 169 5.29 -5.09 -27.81
C PHE A 169 5.74 -6.55 -27.96
N GLY A 170 4.77 -7.48 -27.98
CA GLY A 170 5.02 -8.91 -28.19
C GLY A 170 5.59 -9.68 -26.99
N ASP A 171 5.95 -9.00 -25.90
CA ASP A 171 6.51 -9.64 -24.70
C ASP A 171 5.40 -10.05 -23.72
N SER A 172 4.72 -11.14 -24.07
CA SER A 172 3.66 -11.73 -23.25
C SER A 172 4.13 -12.18 -21.86
N ALA A 173 5.40 -12.56 -21.71
CA ALA A 173 5.97 -12.99 -20.44
C ALA A 173 6.06 -11.82 -19.45
N THR A 174 6.56 -10.67 -19.90
CA THR A 174 6.63 -9.44 -19.09
C THR A 174 5.24 -8.96 -18.66
N MET A 175 4.23 -9.11 -19.53
CA MET A 175 2.87 -8.65 -19.25
C MET A 175 2.06 -9.59 -18.35
N SER A 176 2.61 -10.76 -17.97
CA SER A 176 1.92 -11.74 -17.13
C SER A 176 2.12 -11.53 -15.62
N ASP A 177 3.19 -10.82 -15.23
CA ASP A 177 3.58 -10.63 -13.83
C ASP A 177 4.08 -9.19 -13.62
N PRO A 178 3.39 -8.38 -12.80
CA PRO A 178 3.80 -7.01 -12.51
C PRO A 178 5.22 -6.89 -11.94
N TYR A 179 5.72 -7.91 -11.23
CA TYR A 179 7.09 -7.90 -10.73
C TYR A 179 8.10 -8.06 -11.86
N VAL A 180 7.82 -8.91 -12.85
CA VAL A 180 8.67 -9.06 -14.04
C VAL A 180 8.67 -7.78 -14.86
N LEU A 181 7.51 -7.13 -15.02
CA LEU A 181 7.40 -5.82 -15.66
C LEU A 181 8.29 -4.77 -14.97
N ILE A 182 8.26 -4.70 -13.64
CA ILE A 182 9.10 -3.78 -12.86
C ILE A 182 10.60 -4.06 -13.08
N GLU A 183 11.02 -5.32 -13.08
CA GLU A 183 12.42 -5.69 -13.37
C GLU A 183 12.85 -5.23 -14.76
N LYS A 184 11.94 -5.30 -15.75
CA LYS A 184 12.22 -4.83 -17.11
C LYS A 184 12.24 -3.31 -17.23
N ILE A 185 11.46 -2.59 -16.40
CA ILE A 185 11.45 -1.12 -16.36
C ILE A 185 12.70 -0.57 -15.67
N ARG A 186 13.24 -1.27 -14.66
CA ARG A 186 14.40 -0.82 -13.86
C ARG A 186 15.61 -0.34 -14.69
N PRO A 187 16.10 -1.08 -15.70
CA PRO A 187 17.27 -0.65 -16.48
C PRO A 187 17.01 0.54 -17.42
N LEU A 188 15.75 0.99 -17.59
CA LEU A 188 15.43 2.09 -18.49
C LEU A 188 16.03 3.43 -18.04
N GLU A 189 16.31 3.60 -16.75
CA GLU A 189 17.02 4.77 -16.21
C GLU A 189 18.40 4.95 -16.87
N ILE A 190 19.11 3.85 -17.11
CA ILE A 190 20.47 3.85 -17.67
C ILE A 190 20.43 4.06 -19.19
N LEU A 191 19.44 3.47 -19.87
CA LEU A 191 19.26 3.58 -21.32
C LEU A 191 18.88 5.01 -21.75
N GLU A 192 18.16 5.77 -20.92
CA GLU A 192 17.85 7.17 -21.20
C GLU A 192 19.04 8.11 -21.02
N ILE A 193 19.89 7.87 -20.02
CA ILE A 193 21.09 8.68 -19.77
C ILE A 193 22.13 8.46 -20.88
N GLY A 194 22.27 7.21 -21.35
CA GLY A 194 23.19 6.86 -22.44
C GLY A 194 22.71 7.29 -23.83
N ASN A 195 21.42 7.57 -24.01
CA ASN A 195 20.81 7.79 -25.31
C ASN A 195 20.05 9.12 -25.43
N LYS A 196 20.49 10.17 -24.70
CA LYS A 196 19.91 11.53 -24.76
C LYS A 196 19.74 12.08 -26.18
N ARG A 197 20.61 11.64 -27.12
CA ARG A 197 20.60 12.08 -28.52
C ARG A 197 19.50 11.42 -29.37
N TYR A 198 19.14 10.18 -29.08
CA TYR A 198 18.10 9.45 -29.82
C TYR A 198 16.70 9.88 -29.37
N TRP A 199 16.54 10.27 -28.11
CA TRP A 199 15.25 10.69 -27.56
C TRP A 199 14.91 12.16 -27.88
N SER A 200 15.90 13.03 -28.05
CA SER A 200 15.68 14.40 -28.52
C SER A 200 15.16 14.46 -29.96
N GLU A 201 15.55 13.50 -30.81
CA GLU A 201 15.13 13.46 -32.22
C GLU A 201 13.67 13.00 -32.40
N LEU A 202 13.07 12.33 -31.40
CA LEU A 202 11.67 11.88 -31.42
C LEU A 202 10.68 12.88 -30.83
N ASP A 203 11.14 13.76 -29.92
CA ASP A 203 10.31 14.84 -29.36
C ASP A 203 10.12 15.99 -30.39
N ASP A 204 11.00 16.11 -31.38
CA ASP A 204 10.96 17.16 -32.42
C ASP A 204 10.09 16.78 -33.64
N GLU A 205 9.59 15.54 -33.75
CA GLU A 205 8.73 15.07 -34.86
C GLU A 205 7.22 15.28 -34.64
N GLU A 206 6.78 15.88 -33.52
CA GLU A 206 5.41 16.42 -33.40
C GLU A 206 5.28 17.72 -34.20
N THR A 207 5.12 17.61 -35.53
CA THR A 207 4.73 18.77 -36.36
C THR A 207 3.37 19.35 -35.92
N PRO A 208 3.22 20.67 -35.82
CA PRO A 208 1.98 21.30 -35.39
C PRO A 208 0.89 21.14 -36.46
N HIS A 209 -0.27 20.61 -36.05
CA HIS A 209 -1.49 20.60 -36.85
C HIS A 209 -1.77 22.00 -37.42
N THR A 210 -1.60 22.18 -38.72
CA THR A 210 -2.09 23.36 -39.44
C THR A 210 -3.62 23.39 -39.39
N PRO A 211 -4.26 24.50 -38.96
CA PRO A 211 -5.71 24.58 -38.91
C PRO A 211 -6.29 24.69 -40.33
N PHE A 212 -7.34 23.90 -40.56
CA PHE A 212 -8.14 23.85 -41.78
C PHE A 212 -8.76 25.22 -42.09
N LYS A 213 -8.34 25.88 -43.19
CA LYS A 213 -8.99 27.11 -43.68
C LYS A 213 -10.28 26.74 -44.40
N ALA A 214 -11.43 27.08 -43.81
CA ALA A 214 -12.72 27.01 -44.48
C ALA A 214 -12.79 28.07 -45.61
N SER A 215 -12.95 27.59 -46.85
CA SER A 215 -13.20 28.44 -48.02
C SER A 215 -14.63 28.98 -47.97
N LYS A 216 -14.78 30.31 -47.86
CA LYS A 216 -16.06 30.98 -48.19
C LYS A 216 -16.27 30.88 -49.70
N LYS A 217 -17.34 30.23 -50.13
CA LYS A 217 -17.86 30.38 -51.49
C LYS A 217 -18.77 31.61 -51.53
N THR A 218 -18.49 32.44 -52.53
CA THR A 218 -19.31 33.54 -53.08
C THR A 218 -20.71 33.10 -53.44
#